data_AF-A0A976DLB3-F1
#
_entry.id   AF-A0A976DLB3-F1
#
_cell.length_a   1.000
_cell.length_b   1.000
_cell.length_c   1.000
_cell.angle_alpha   90.00
_cell.angle_beta   90.00
_cell.angle_gamma   90.00
#
_symmetry.space_group_name_H-M   'P 1'
#
loop_
_entity.id
_entity.type
_entity.pdbx_description
1 polymer ?
#
loop_
_entity_poly.entity_id
_entity_poly.type
_entity_poly.pdbx_seq_one_letter_code
_entity_poly.pdbx_strand_id
1 'polypeptide(L)' 'VREGLVGLRAAARSLGVVLEEPFLQLAFLCLPVIPHLKITDMGMVDVDRFEVMP' A
#
# COMPACT_ATOMS: atom_id res chain seq x y z
N VAL A 1 -10.36 17.42 -2.42
CA VAL A 1 -9.52 16.20 -2.56
C VAL A 1 -8.24 16.44 -3.36
N ARG A 2 -8.32 16.99 -4.58
CA ARG A 2 -7.14 17.20 -5.46
C ARG A 2 -6.02 18.06 -4.84
N GLU A 3 -6.35 19.15 -4.16
CA GLU A 3 -5.34 20.03 -3.54
C GLU A 3 -4.56 19.36 -2.40
N GLY A 4 -5.24 18.60 -1.54
CA GLY A 4 -4.59 17.89 -0.42
C GLY A 4 -3.56 16.86 -0.87
N LEU A 5 -3.76 16.24 -2.04
CA LEU A 5 -2.82 15.27 -2.61
C LEU A 5 -1.50 15.92 -3.06
N VAL A 6 -1.48 17.22 -3.39
CA VAL A 6 -0.26 17.90 -3.83
C VAL A 6 0.76 17.95 -2.69
N GLY A 7 0.33 18.39 -1.50
CA GLY A 7 1.20 18.46 -0.31
C GLY A 7 1.67 17.08 0.13
N LEU A 8 0.78 16.09 0.11
CA LEU A 8 1.11 14.71 0.48
C LEU A 8 2.12 14.06 -0.49
N ARG A 9 1.99 14.30 -1.80
CA ARG A 9 2.97 13.81 -2.79
C ARG A 9 4.34 14.48 -2.62
N ALA A 10 4.38 15.77 -2.32
CA ALA A 10 5.63 16.48 -2.05
C ALA A 10 6.34 15.92 -0.82
N ALA A 11 5.59 15.68 0.27
CA ALA A 11 6.14 15.05 1.47
C ALA A 11 6.65 13.62 1.18
N ALA A 12 5.88 12.80 0.46
CA ALA A 12 6.31 11.45 0.07
C ALA A 12 7.62 11.47 -0.73
N ARG A 13 7.77 12.39 -1.70
CA ARG A 13 9.02 12.55 -2.46
C ARG A 13 10.20 12.94 -1.56
N SER A 14 9.98 13.81 -0.57
CA SER A 14 11.03 14.18 0.40
C SER A 14 11.51 13.02 1.26
N LEU A 15 10.69 11.98 1.43
CA LEU A 15 11.03 10.73 2.10
C LEU A 15 11.70 9.70 1.17
N GLY A 16 12.01 10.07 -0.07
CA GLY A 16 12.64 9.19 -1.06
C GLY A 16 11.67 8.25 -1.80
N VAL A 17 10.35 8.48 -1.69
CA VAL A 17 9.37 7.70 -2.45
C VAL A 17 9.52 8.00 -3.95
N VAL A 18 9.86 6.96 -4.71
CA VAL A 18 10.08 7.04 -6.17
C VAL A 18 8.83 6.72 -7.00
N LEU A 19 7.73 6.31 -6.36
CA LEU A 19 6.49 5.98 -7.04
C LEU A 19 5.85 7.24 -7.63
N GLU A 20 5.35 7.14 -8.88
CA GLU A 20 4.65 8.24 -9.54
C GLU A 20 3.32 8.56 -8.85
N GLU A 21 2.59 7.50 -8.45
CA GLU A 21 1.28 7.59 -7.81
C GLU A 21 1.20 6.76 -6.52
N PRO A 22 1.94 7.16 -5.46
CA PRO A 22 2.13 6.33 -4.26
C PRO A 22 0.81 6.02 -3.55
N PHE A 23 -0.10 6.99 -3.47
CA PHE A 23 -1.38 6.80 -2.78
C PHE A 23 -2.36 5.94 -3.58
N LEU A 24 -2.33 6.04 -4.92
CA LEU A 24 -3.17 5.20 -5.76
C LEU A 24 -2.71 3.74 -5.66
N GLN A 25 -1.41 3.49 -5.73
CA GLN A 25 -0.89 2.12 -5.60
C GLN A 25 -1.15 1.52 -4.21
N LEU A 26 -1.00 2.30 -3.14
CA LEU A 26 -1.33 1.85 -1.78
C LEU A 26 -2.82 1.55 -1.58
N ALA A 27 -3.73 2.23 -2.31
CA ALA A 27 -5.16 1.96 -2.22
C ALA A 27 -5.55 0.53 -2.64
N PHE A 28 -4.69 -0.14 -3.42
CA PHE A 28 -4.88 -1.53 -3.85
C PHE A 28 -4.12 -2.54 -2.98
N LEU A 29 -3.35 -2.10 -1.98
CA LEU A 29 -2.55 -2.99 -1.12
C LEU A 29 -3.44 -4.07 -0.46
N CYS A 30 -4.56 -3.63 0.11
CA CYS A 30 -5.53 -4.47 0.81
C CYS A 30 -6.47 -5.26 -0.13
N LEU A 31 -6.45 -5.02 -1.45
CA LEU A 31 -7.31 -5.79 -2.36
C LEU A 31 -6.70 -7.18 -2.62
N PRO A 32 -7.43 -8.27 -2.32
CA PRO A 32 -6.95 -9.64 -2.45
C PRO A 32 -7.06 -10.13 -3.89
N VAL A 33 -6.35 -9.48 -4.81
CA VAL A 33 -6.33 -9.82 -6.25
C VAL A 33 -4.98 -10.38 -6.71
N ILE A 34 -4.27 -11.09 -5.81
CA ILE A 34 -2.95 -11.74 -5.97
C ILE A 34 -1.78 -10.74 -5.81
N PRO A 35 -0.98 -10.86 -4.74
CA PRO A 35 0.11 -11.83 -4.68
C PRO A 35 0.04 -12.75 -3.45
N HIS A 36 0.89 -13.78 -3.44
CA HIS A 36 1.07 -14.81 -2.39
C HIS A 36 1.20 -14.24 -0.96
N LEU A 37 1.59 -12.98 -0.82
CA LEU A 37 1.79 -12.30 0.46
C LEU A 37 1.11 -10.92 0.45
N LYS A 38 0.33 -10.61 1.49
CA LYS A 38 -0.44 -9.37 1.64
C LYS A 38 -0.27 -8.76 3.02
N ILE A 39 -0.39 -7.44 3.11
CA ILE A 39 -0.48 -6.73 4.40
C ILE A 39 -1.93 -6.32 4.57
N THR A 40 -2.52 -6.65 5.72
CA THR A 40 -3.85 -6.23 6.16
C THR A 40 -3.74 -5.54 7.52
N ASP A 41 -4.88 -5.09 8.02
CA ASP A 41 -5.04 -4.58 9.40
C ASP A 41 -4.74 -5.63 10.47
N MET A 42 -4.83 -6.92 10.14
CA MET A 42 -4.51 -8.04 11.04
C MET A 42 -3.04 -8.48 10.96
N GLY A 43 -2.21 -7.82 10.16
CA GLY A 43 -0.80 -8.15 9.97
C GLY A 43 -0.49 -8.66 8.57
N MET A 44 0.58 -9.45 8.43
CA MET A 44 0.98 -10.04 7.16
C MET A 44 0.23 -11.35 6.93
N VAL A 45 -0.42 -11.50 5.79
CA VAL A 45 -1.24 -12.66 5.41
C VAL A 45 -0.56 -13.40 4.26
N ASP A 46 -0.31 -14.68 4.47
CA ASP A 46 0.01 -15.63 3.40
C ASP A 46 -1.30 -16.02 2.70
N VAL A 47 -1.46 -15.60 1.45
CA VAL A 47 -2.68 -15.80 0.65
C VAL A 47 -2.76 -17.22 0.10
N ASP A 48 -1.63 -17.91 -0.06
CA ASP A 48 -1.62 -19.31 -0.50
C ASP A 48 -2.13 -20.24 0.61
N ARG A 49 -1.77 -19.92 1.86
CA ARG A 49 -2.14 -20.71 3.05
C ARG A 49 -3.39 -20.19 3.77
N PHE A 50 -3.87 -19.00 3.42
CA PHE A 50 -4.95 -18.31 4.15
C PHE A 50 -4.65 -18.15 5.65
N GLU A 51 -3.42 -17.78 5.98
CA GLU A 51 -2.93 -17.67 7.37
C GLU A 51 -2.31 -16.30 7.65
N VAL A 52 -2.49 -15.81 8.87
CA VAL A 52 -1.76 -14.63 9.37
C VAL A 52 -0.39 -15.08 9.87
N MET A 53 0.67 -14.44 9.38
CA MET A 53 2.03 -14.72 9.80
C MET A 53 2.31 -14.16 11.22
N PRO A 54 3.08 -14.88 12.05
CA PRO A 54 3.47 -14.43 13.38
C PRO A 54 4.42 -13.23 13.37
#